data_AF-A0A2P5LYU4-F1
#
_entry.id   AF-A0A2P5LYU4-F1
#
_cell.length_a   1.000
_cell.length_b   1.000
_cell.length_c   1.000
_cell.angle_alpha   90.00
_cell.angle_beta   90.00
_cell.angle_gamma   90.00
#
_symmetry.space_group_name_H-M   'P 1'
#
loop_
_entity.id
_entity.type
_entity.pdbx_description
1 polymer ?
#
loop_
_entity_poly.entity_id
_entity_poly.type
_entity_poly.pdbx_seq_one_letter_code
_entity_poly.pdbx_strand_id
1 'polypeptide(L)'
;MQAARITVGAVLFPALALGLAGVFLFGERWISKIPASIDFVPSTLAAVLLIGAVFAALQHAEILGAKTGEPYGTLVLTIAVTFIEVAIMASMIEHG
;
A
#
# COMPACT_ATOMS: atom_id res chain seq x y z
N MET A 1 -17.67 -20.18 -11.00
CA MET A 1 -17.51 -18.76 -10.65
C MET A 1 -17.19 -18.68 -9.17
N GLN A 2 -15.91 -18.73 -8.80
CA GLN A 2 -15.49 -18.72 -7.39
C GLN A 2 -15.67 -17.30 -6.87
N ALA A 3 -16.42 -17.13 -5.77
CA ALA A 3 -16.63 -15.81 -5.17
C ALA A 3 -15.26 -15.29 -4.67
N ALA A 4 -14.62 -14.43 -5.46
CA ALA A 4 -13.37 -13.80 -5.10
C ALA A 4 -13.64 -12.84 -3.94
N ARG A 5 -13.44 -13.34 -2.72
CA ARG A 5 -13.65 -12.59 -1.47
C ARG A 5 -12.39 -11.77 -1.20
N ILE A 6 -12.60 -10.51 -0.82
CA ILE A 6 -11.53 -9.67 -0.29
C ILE A 6 -11.02 -10.35 0.97
N THR A 7 -9.71 -10.59 1.05
CA THR A 7 -9.10 -11.15 2.26
C THR A 7 -9.04 -10.08 3.34
N VAL A 8 -9.06 -10.48 4.60
CA VAL A 8 -8.93 -9.52 5.72
C VAL A 8 -7.62 -8.73 5.59
N GLY A 9 -6.55 -9.36 5.13
CA GLY A 9 -5.27 -8.71 4.85
C GLY A 9 -5.38 -7.57 3.84
N ALA A 10 -6.17 -7.74 2.78
CA ALA A 10 -6.33 -6.71 1.75
C ALA A 10 -6.97 -5.41 2.26
N VAL A 11 -7.71 -5.46 3.38
CA VAL A 11 -8.24 -4.26 4.03
C VAL A 11 -7.33 -3.80 5.17
N LEU A 12 -6.77 -4.75 5.92
CA LEU A 12 -5.94 -4.47 7.09
C LEU A 12 -4.65 -3.73 6.72
N PHE A 13 -3.91 -4.19 5.71
CA PHE A 13 -2.63 -3.58 5.34
C PHE A 13 -2.78 -2.11 4.90
N PRO A 14 -3.68 -1.75 3.97
CA PRO A 14 -3.90 -0.34 3.62
C PRO A 14 -4.42 0.49 4.80
N ALA A 15 -5.32 -0.05 5.62
CA ALA A 15 -5.86 0.68 6.77
C ALA A 15 -4.77 0.97 7.81
N LEU A 16 -3.90 0.01 8.10
CA LEU A 16 -2.76 0.20 8.99
C LEU A 16 -1.72 1.17 8.41
N ALA A 17 -1.46 1.11 7.09
CA ALA A 17 -0.57 2.05 6.41
C ALA A 17 -1.09 3.49 6.51
N LEU A 18 -2.39 3.71 6.26
CA LEU A 18 -3.03 5.02 6.43
C LEU A 18 -3.05 5.47 7.89
N GLY A 19 -3.29 4.55 8.82
CA GLY A 19 -3.22 4.84 10.26
C GLY A 19 -1.82 5.27 10.69
N LEU A 20 -0.78 4.54 10.25
CA LEU A 20 0.60 4.91 10.50
C LEU A 20 0.93 6.28 9.89
N ALA A 21 0.58 6.52 8.62
CA ALA A 21 0.76 7.82 7.98
C ALA A 21 0.06 8.95 8.75
N GLY A 22 -1.16 8.72 9.26
CA GLY A 22 -1.87 9.66 10.12
C GLY A 22 -1.13 9.97 11.42
N VAL A 23 -0.50 8.96 12.05
CA VAL A 23 0.33 9.15 13.25
C VAL A 23 1.56 10.03 12.94
N PHE A 24 2.22 9.81 11.79
CA PHE A 24 3.33 10.65 11.35
C PHE A 24 2.91 12.10 11.11
N LEU A 25 1.79 12.31 10.39
CA LEU A 25 1.25 13.65 10.09
C LEU A 25 0.83 14.41 11.36
N PHE A 26 0.42 13.71 12.41
CA PHE A 26 -0.06 14.33 13.65
C PHE A 26 1.07 14.77 14.60
N GLY A 27 2.34 14.35 14.38
CA GLY A 27 3.31 14.36 15.48
C GLY A 27 4.80 14.36 15.13
N GLU A 28 5.29 15.26 14.27
CA GLU A 28 6.75 15.49 14.11
C GLU A 28 7.45 15.84 15.44
N ARG A 29 6.71 16.45 16.37
CA ARG A 29 7.21 16.82 17.72
C ARG A 29 7.50 15.64 18.64
N TRP A 30 6.90 14.48 18.41
CA TRP A 30 7.10 13.30 19.27
C TRP A 30 8.12 12.34 18.66
N ILE A 31 8.20 12.28 17.33
CA ILE A 31 9.23 11.52 16.61
C ILE A 31 10.64 11.99 16.99
N SER A 32 10.84 13.31 17.18
CA SER A 32 12.12 13.85 17.65
C SER A 32 12.54 13.42 19.06
N LYS A 33 11.66 12.77 19.82
CA LYS A 33 11.97 12.18 21.14
C LYS A 33 12.28 10.68 21.09
N ILE A 34 12.23 10.07 19.91
CA ILE A 34 12.57 8.66 19.74
C ILE A 34 14.09 8.50 19.97
N PRO A 35 14.52 7.57 20.85
CA PRO A 35 15.95 7.34 21.07
C PRO A 35 16.59 6.78 19.80
N ALA A 36 17.82 7.24 19.50
CA ALA A 36 18.54 6.90 18.27
C ALA A 36 18.70 5.39 18.02
N SER A 37 18.66 4.57 19.07
CA SER A 37 18.74 3.11 18.97
C SER A 37 17.55 2.45 18.26
N ILE A 38 16.39 3.12 18.17
CA ILE A 38 15.16 2.52 17.58
C ILE A 38 14.55 3.37 16.46
N ASP A 39 15.28 4.38 15.96
CA ASP A 39 14.80 5.27 14.90
C ASP A 39 14.56 4.54 13.55
N PHE A 40 15.12 3.34 13.37
CA PHE A 40 14.86 2.50 12.21
C PHE A 40 13.46 1.83 12.23
N VAL A 41 12.82 1.75 13.40
CA VAL A 41 11.55 1.00 13.58
C VAL A 41 10.42 1.60 12.75
N PRO A 42 10.17 2.92 12.78
CA PRO A 42 9.07 3.52 12.02
C PRO A 42 9.24 3.34 10.51
N SER A 43 10.46 3.52 9.99
CA SER A 43 10.79 3.32 8.56
C SER A 43 10.64 1.87 8.13
N THR A 44 11.12 0.93 8.96
CA THR A 44 10.98 -0.50 8.68
C THR A 44 9.52 -0.93 8.67
N LEU A 45 8.73 -0.44 9.63
CA LEU A 45 7.30 -0.71 9.70
C LEU A 45 6.56 -0.16 8.49
N ALA A 46 6.87 1.07 8.07
CA ALA A 46 6.30 1.69 6.87
C ALA A 46 6.61 0.85 5.61
N ALA A 47 7.85 0.37 5.45
CA ALA A 47 8.23 -0.48 4.32
C ALA A 47 7.43 -1.80 4.28
N VAL A 48 7.27 -2.48 5.43
CA VAL A 48 6.48 -3.71 5.52
C VAL A 48 5.00 -3.46 5.19
N LEU A 49 4.42 -2.37 5.71
CA LEU A 49 3.03 -2.01 5.42
C LEU A 49 2.83 -1.61 3.95
N LEU A 50 3.80 -0.93 3.34
CA LEU A 50 3.77 -0.59 1.92
C LEU A 50 3.73 -1.85 1.05
N ILE A 51 4.59 -2.83 1.31
CA ILE A 51 4.60 -4.11 0.60
C ILE A 51 3.24 -4.79 0.73
N GLY A 52 2.69 -4.85 1.95
CA GLY A 52 1.35 -5.40 2.19
C GLY A 52 0.25 -4.63 1.44
N ALA A 53 0.34 -3.30 1.36
CA ALA A 53 -0.62 -2.47 0.64
C ALA A 53 -0.56 -2.67 -0.88
N VAL A 54 0.63 -2.91 -1.45
CA VAL A 54 0.80 -3.25 -2.87
C VAL A 54 0.07 -4.55 -3.20
N PHE A 55 0.30 -5.63 -2.44
CA PHE A 55 -0.40 -6.89 -2.66
C PHE A 55 -1.91 -6.77 -2.42
N ALA A 56 -2.33 -5.98 -1.43
CA ALA A 56 -3.73 -5.67 -1.21
C ALA A 56 -4.36 -4.98 -2.42
N ALA A 57 -3.70 -3.96 -3.00
CA ALA A 57 -4.17 -3.27 -4.19
C ALA A 57 -4.28 -4.20 -5.40
N LEU A 58 -3.29 -5.08 -5.61
CA LEU A 58 -3.31 -6.09 -6.67
C LEU A 58 -4.49 -7.06 -6.52
N GLN A 59 -4.77 -7.54 -5.30
CA GLN A 59 -5.93 -8.40 -5.06
C GLN A 59 -7.25 -7.70 -5.44
N HIS A 60 -7.40 -6.41 -5.12
CA HIS A 60 -8.59 -5.66 -5.53
C HIS A 60 -8.67 -5.50 -7.05
N ALA A 61 -7.54 -5.24 -7.71
CA ALA A 61 -7.46 -5.12 -9.16
C ALA A 61 -7.81 -6.43 -9.88
N GLU A 62 -7.33 -7.58 -9.38
CA GLU A 62 -7.68 -8.90 -9.90
C GLU A 62 -9.16 -9.22 -9.74
N ILE A 63 -9.72 -8.94 -8.55
CA ILE A 63 -11.16 -9.14 -8.29
C ILE A 63 -11.99 -8.25 -9.21
N LEU A 64 -11.59 -6.99 -9.39
CA LEU A 64 -12.28 -6.06 -10.27
C LEU A 64 -12.14 -6.51 -11.72
N GLY A 65 -10.94 -6.95 -12.13
CA GLY A 65 -10.64 -7.45 -13.47
C GLY A 65 -11.50 -8.65 -13.85
N ALA A 66 -11.62 -9.61 -12.94
CA ALA A 66 -12.47 -10.78 -13.12
C ALA A 66 -13.96 -10.42 -13.23
N LYS A 67 -14.41 -9.37 -12.52
CA LYS A 67 -15.80 -8.88 -12.60
C LYS A 67 -16.08 -8.11 -13.88
N THR A 68 -15.10 -7.39 -14.41
CA THR A 68 -15.24 -6.64 -15.67
C THR A 68 -15.20 -7.53 -16.91
N GLY A 69 -14.58 -8.71 -16.83
CA GLY A 69 -14.42 -9.62 -17.96
C GLY A 69 -13.47 -9.08 -19.03
N GLU A 70 -13.10 -9.92 -20.00
CA GLU A 70 -12.18 -9.52 -21.07
C GLU A 70 -12.88 -8.70 -22.17
N PRO A 71 -12.19 -7.69 -22.75
CA PRO A 71 -10.77 -7.33 -22.58
C PRO A 71 -10.48 -6.35 -21.43
N TYR A 72 -11.51 -5.78 -20.82
CA TYR A 72 -11.38 -4.69 -19.85
C TYR A 72 -10.71 -5.13 -18.54
N GLY A 73 -10.88 -6.38 -18.14
CA GLY A 73 -10.25 -6.92 -16.93
C GLY A 73 -8.73 -6.89 -16.96
N THR A 74 -8.15 -7.18 -18.13
CA THR A 74 -6.70 -7.06 -18.34
C THR A 74 -6.26 -5.61 -18.25
N LEU A 75 -7.01 -4.68 -18.85
CA LEU A 75 -6.72 -3.25 -18.75
C LEU A 75 -6.76 -2.75 -17.30
N VAL A 76 -7.75 -3.19 -16.50
CA VAL A 76 -7.86 -2.85 -15.08
C VAL A 76 -6.62 -3.30 -14.31
N LEU A 77 -6.18 -4.55 -14.51
CA LEU A 77 -5.00 -5.08 -13.84
C LEU A 77 -3.72 -4.34 -14.26
N THR A 78 -3.53 -4.13 -15.57
CA THR A 78 -2.36 -3.40 -16.10
C THR A 78 -2.31 -1.97 -15.58
N ILE A 79 -3.43 -1.26 -15.59
CA ILE A 79 -3.51 0.12 -15.06
C ILE A 79 -3.18 0.13 -13.56
N ALA A 80 -3.71 -0.80 -12.78
CA ALA A 80 -3.41 -0.89 -11.36
C ALA A 80 -1.91 -1.09 -11.09
N VAL A 81 -1.25 -2.01 -11.82
CA VAL A 81 0.20 -2.23 -11.72
C VAL A 81 0.97 -0.96 -12.09
N THR A 82 0.61 -0.29 -13.19
CA THR A 82 1.30 0.97 -13.59
C THR A 82 1.13 2.07 -12.55
N PHE A 83 -0.03 2.19 -11.89
CA PHE A 83 -0.22 3.16 -10.81
C PHE A 83 0.69 2.86 -9.61
N ILE A 84 0.84 1.58 -9.25
CA ILE A 84 1.74 1.15 -8.18
C ILE A 84 3.19 1.50 -8.55
N GLU A 85 3.63 1.19 -9.77
CA GLU A 85 4.97 1.52 -10.26
C GLU A 85 5.24 3.03 -10.23
N VAL A 86 4.30 3.84 -10.75
CA VAL A 86 4.42 5.31 -10.76
C VAL A 86 4.43 5.88 -9.35
N ALA A 87 3.64 5.34 -8.42
CA ALA A 87 3.65 5.77 -7.02
C ALA A 87 5.00 5.48 -6.34
N ILE A 88 5.60 4.31 -6.61
CA ILE A 88 6.92 3.96 -6.09
C ILE A 88 7.99 4.86 -6.71
N MET A 89 7.96 5.08 -8.04
CA MET A 89 8.88 6.00 -8.71
C MET A 89 8.76 7.43 -8.16
N ALA A 90 7.54 7.93 -7.95
CA ALA A 90 7.31 9.25 -7.37
C ALA A 90 7.90 9.35 -5.94
N SER A 91 7.71 8.31 -5.12
CA SER A 91 8.31 8.24 -3.77
C SER A 91 9.84 8.26 -3.83
N MET A 92 10.45 7.54 -4.77
CA MET A 92 11.91 7.56 -4.98
C MET A 92 12.40 8.92 -5.46
N ILE A 93 11.63 9.65 -6.26
CA ILE A 93 12.03 10.99 -6.70
C ILE A 93 11.94 12.01 -5.55
N GLU A 94 10.98 11.84 -4.65
CA GLU A 94 10.80 12.74 -3.50
C GLU A 94 11.82 12.49 -2.38
N HIS A 95 12.17 11.21 -2.13
CA HIS A 95 12.98 10.80 -0.97
C HIS A 95 14.32 10.11 -1.32
N GLY A 96 14.64 9.96 -2.61
CA GLY A 96 15.85 9.28 -3.11
C GLY A 96 17.03 10.20 -3.42
#